data_AF-A0A5N6E5Z6-F1
#
_entry.id   AF-A0A5N6E5Z6-F1
#
_cell.length_a   1.000
_cell.length_b   1.000
_cell.length_c   1.000
_cell.angle_alpha   90.00
_cell.angle_beta   90.00
_cell.angle_gamma   90.00
#
_symmetry.space_group_name_H-M   'P 1'
#
loop_
_entity.id
_entity.type
_entity.pdbx_description
1 polymer ?
#
loop_
_entity_poly.entity_id
_entity_poly.type
_entity_poly.pdbx_seq_one_letter_code
_entity_poly.pdbx_strand_id
1 'polypeptide(L)'
;MRHSTRAAESDNNSDSGTDVPDVFSDDRNDNSSDSGSEANSDNDGFDNSDADSIIDDGEAQEFSAEHYLQEAECFDVSRLRQKRYSPRTQEKLDKAREYWECMIRWNAFTGWQTRRRQCDRRWGKKGRKSPGIKYKSSLETFWKWWHLVYKAEIGQGLSKDTTVKILDVLAIIAEEKKLRLGRRPKATMYIEDVAEFARVLLSTTEMTFECGWLRVQVLLYCQLAAITGSRPGALLNLRYRDLLLTLIRDPEGGRPRLFVYLTPEFTKTFLGEKEPNTFPIPEIIFDPSLVLSPHVFLLGMLFRIKAFKSFSTNGPVLDCPENLYAVGVLGGLGQQELKLKDEILNQFVFCQAVCEADGFRIALEEQLTDGFLRYRMRRGGEITGFEQVTKPY
;
A
#
# COMPACT_ATOMS: atom_id res chain seq x y z
N MET A 1 42.01 34.17 -33.92
CA MET A 1 42.88 35.24 -33.37
C MET A 1 41.99 36.40 -32.98
N ARG A 2 42.06 36.82 -31.70
CA ARG A 2 41.90 38.21 -31.18
C ARG A 2 40.58 38.94 -31.49
N HIS A 3 39.87 39.60 -30.57
CA HIS A 3 39.95 39.82 -29.13
C HIS A 3 38.54 40.33 -28.74
N SER A 4 37.94 39.80 -27.69
CA SER A 4 36.79 40.41 -27.02
C SER A 4 37.33 41.29 -25.90
N THR A 5 37.12 42.61 -25.99
CA THR A 5 37.46 43.59 -24.96
C THR A 5 36.30 43.76 -23.99
N ARG A 6 36.63 43.50 -22.74
CA ARG A 6 35.86 43.73 -21.51
C ARG A 6 35.87 45.23 -21.17
N ALA A 7 34.72 45.78 -20.80
CA ALA A 7 34.62 46.91 -19.88
C ALA A 7 33.48 46.60 -18.90
N ALA A 8 33.82 46.68 -17.62
CA ALA A 8 32.96 46.51 -16.47
C ALA A 8 32.77 47.88 -15.81
N GLU A 9 31.58 48.08 -15.24
CA GLU A 9 31.22 48.96 -14.10
C GLU A 9 29.69 48.79 -13.96
N SER A 10 29.21 47.91 -13.07
CA SER A 10 28.83 48.18 -11.67
C SER A 10 27.82 49.33 -11.54
N ASP A 11 26.57 49.00 -11.25
CA ASP A 11 26.00 49.36 -9.95
C ASP A 11 24.72 48.59 -9.61
N ASN A 12 24.56 48.42 -8.31
CA ASN A 12 23.56 47.64 -7.60
C ASN A 12 22.13 48.09 -7.86
N ASN A 13 21.21 47.13 -7.99
CA ASN A 13 19.98 47.16 -7.20
C ASN A 13 19.44 45.76 -6.97
N SER A 14 19.40 45.42 -5.68
CA SER A 14 18.77 44.27 -5.06
C SER A 14 17.27 44.26 -5.31
N ASP A 15 16.74 43.15 -5.80
CA ASP A 15 15.36 42.77 -5.49
C ASP A 15 15.31 41.26 -5.24
N SER A 16 15.44 40.90 -3.97
CA SER A 16 15.33 39.54 -3.46
C SER A 16 13.84 39.20 -3.28
N GLY A 17 13.20 38.80 -4.37
CA GLY A 17 11.89 38.16 -4.34
C GLY A 17 12.01 36.73 -3.82
N THR A 18 12.13 36.56 -2.51
CA THR A 18 11.95 35.26 -1.85
C THR A 18 10.48 34.86 -1.95
N ASP A 19 10.15 34.06 -2.95
CA ASP A 19 8.87 33.35 -3.01
C ASP A 19 8.79 32.34 -1.85
N VAL A 20 8.06 32.74 -0.82
CA VAL A 20 7.68 31.90 0.31
C VAL A 20 6.61 30.92 -0.17
N PRO A 21 6.74 29.60 0.05
CA PRO A 21 5.63 28.69 -0.24
C PRO A 21 4.48 28.97 0.73
N ASP A 22 3.32 29.31 0.17
CA ASP A 22 2.03 29.51 0.83
C ASP A 22 1.54 28.18 1.46
N VAL A 23 2.10 27.86 2.62
CA VAL A 23 1.85 26.62 3.39
C VAL A 23 1.35 26.94 4.81
N PHE A 24 0.88 28.16 5.06
CA PHE A 24 0.39 28.55 6.40
C PHE A 24 -0.82 29.51 6.40
N SER A 25 -1.64 29.44 5.35
CA SER A 25 -2.99 30.02 5.36
C SER A 25 -3.91 29.09 6.15
N ASP A 26 -4.42 29.59 7.28
CA ASP A 26 -5.41 28.94 8.11
C ASP A 26 -6.75 28.97 7.38
N ASP A 27 -7.04 27.94 6.58
CA ASP A 27 -8.41 27.61 6.18
C ASP A 27 -8.72 26.16 6.53
N ARG A 28 -9.88 25.99 7.18
CA ARG A 28 -10.47 24.68 7.47
C ARG A 28 -10.80 23.99 6.15
N ASN A 29 -9.92 23.09 5.69
CA ASN A 29 -10.31 21.99 4.82
C ASN A 29 -9.21 20.91 4.83
N ASP A 30 -9.51 19.78 5.47
CA ASP A 30 -8.70 18.58 5.36
C ASP A 30 -8.91 17.96 3.97
N ASN A 31 -7.99 18.19 3.04
CA ASN A 31 -7.78 17.31 1.89
C ASN A 31 -6.35 17.43 1.38
N SER A 32 -5.49 16.46 1.70
CA SER A 32 -4.22 16.26 0.99
C SER A 32 -4.34 15.05 0.07
N SER A 33 -4.72 15.30 -1.19
CA SER A 33 -4.47 14.39 -2.30
C SER A 33 -3.20 14.86 -3.02
N ASP A 34 -2.18 14.02 -3.07
CA ASP A 34 -1.01 14.15 -3.95
C ASP A 34 -1.31 13.27 -5.17
N SER A 35 -1.84 13.88 -6.23
CA SER A 35 -1.96 13.27 -7.56
C SER A 35 -1.15 14.12 -8.53
N GLY A 36 -0.07 13.56 -9.04
CA GLY A 36 0.57 14.03 -10.26
C GLY A 36 0.05 13.21 -11.43
N SER A 37 -0.43 13.89 -12.47
CA SER A 37 -0.61 13.33 -13.81
C SER A 37 -0.67 14.48 -14.80
N GLU A 38 0.24 14.45 -15.77
CA GLU A 38 0.21 15.32 -16.94
C GLU A 38 -0.79 14.82 -17.99
N ALA A 39 -1.40 15.81 -18.66
CA ALA A 39 -2.02 15.91 -19.99
C ALA A 39 -2.44 14.65 -20.77
N ASN A 40 -3.69 14.65 -21.26
CA ASN A 40 -3.97 15.05 -22.65
C ASN A 40 -5.46 15.35 -22.91
N SER A 41 -5.66 16.31 -23.79
CA SER A 41 -6.90 16.83 -24.34
C SER A 41 -7.63 15.76 -25.16
N ASP A 42 -8.95 15.62 -24.95
CA ASP A 42 -9.91 15.40 -26.03
C ASP A 42 -11.21 16.13 -25.68
N ASN A 43 -11.63 16.97 -26.62
CA ASN A 43 -12.77 17.88 -26.54
C ASN A 43 -13.91 17.25 -27.34
N ASP A 44 -14.96 16.77 -26.67
CA ASP A 44 -16.19 16.36 -27.35
C ASP A 44 -17.44 16.78 -26.57
N GLY A 45 -18.20 17.66 -27.23
CA GLY A 45 -19.66 17.75 -27.23
C GLY A 45 -20.40 17.68 -25.90
N PHE A 46 -20.81 18.84 -25.39
CA PHE A 46 -21.99 18.93 -24.54
C PHE A 46 -23.20 18.36 -25.29
N ASP A 47 -23.75 17.24 -24.80
CA ASP A 47 -25.14 16.90 -25.03
C ASP A 47 -25.84 16.79 -23.68
N ASN A 48 -26.77 17.72 -23.47
CA ASN A 48 -27.63 17.82 -22.31
C ASN A 48 -28.80 16.87 -22.51
N SER A 49 -28.91 15.83 -21.67
CA SER A 49 -30.22 15.35 -21.20
C SER A 49 -30.05 14.21 -20.20
N ASP A 50 -30.86 14.31 -19.16
CA ASP A 50 -31.30 13.25 -18.25
C ASP A 50 -30.36 12.90 -17.10
N ALA A 51 -30.26 13.87 -16.18
CA ALA A 51 -30.01 13.60 -14.78
C ALA A 51 -31.22 12.84 -14.19
N ASP A 52 -31.26 11.52 -14.43
CA ASP A 52 -32.10 10.63 -13.64
C ASP A 52 -31.61 10.68 -12.18
N SER A 53 -32.32 11.45 -11.36
CA SER A 53 -32.17 11.46 -9.92
C SER A 53 -32.62 10.09 -9.40
N ILE A 54 -31.66 9.20 -9.16
CA ILE A 54 -31.87 7.99 -8.36
C ILE A 54 -32.09 8.45 -6.92
N ILE A 55 -33.33 8.79 -6.59
CA ILE A 55 -33.80 8.90 -5.22
C ILE A 55 -34.17 7.48 -4.81
N ASP A 56 -33.55 7.01 -3.74
CA ASP A 56 -33.86 5.73 -3.10
C ASP A 56 -35.29 5.82 -2.54
N ASP A 57 -36.24 5.09 -3.16
CA ASP A 57 -37.68 5.07 -2.81
C ASP A 57 -37.96 4.33 -1.48
N GLY A 58 -37.13 4.56 -0.46
CA GLY A 58 -37.45 4.22 0.92
C GLY A 58 -38.44 5.25 1.48
N GLU A 59 -39.40 4.84 2.31
CA GLU A 59 -40.29 5.76 3.02
C GLU A 59 -39.47 6.74 3.87
N ALA A 60 -39.14 7.90 3.29
CA ALA A 60 -38.41 8.96 3.97
C ALA A 60 -39.37 9.63 4.95
N GLN A 61 -39.31 9.22 6.21
CA GLN A 61 -40.04 9.90 7.27
C GLN A 61 -39.37 11.25 7.53
N GLU A 62 -39.93 12.32 6.96
CA GLU A 62 -39.49 13.69 7.21
C GLU A 62 -39.80 14.09 8.65
N PHE A 63 -38.75 14.24 9.47
CA PHE A 63 -38.87 14.76 10.83
C PHE A 63 -38.97 16.30 10.85
N SER A 64 -39.70 16.85 11.81
CA SER A 64 -39.81 18.29 12.05
C SER A 64 -38.45 18.94 12.36
N ALA A 65 -38.25 20.21 12.01
CA ALA A 65 -37.03 20.95 12.35
C ALA A 65 -36.71 20.95 13.87
N GLU A 66 -37.73 20.92 14.72
CA GLU A 66 -37.57 20.84 16.18
C GLU A 66 -36.92 19.54 16.65
N HIS A 67 -37.13 18.44 15.92
CA HIS A 67 -36.51 17.13 16.20
C HIS A 67 -34.98 17.20 16.07
N TYR A 68 -34.49 17.80 14.98
CA TYR A 68 -33.05 17.94 14.73
C TYR A 68 -32.37 18.90 15.72
N LEU A 69 -33.09 19.92 16.20
CA LEU A 69 -32.59 20.81 17.25
C LEU A 69 -32.45 20.08 18.59
N GLN A 70 -33.46 19.29 18.99
CA GLN A 70 -33.39 18.48 20.20
C GLN A 70 -32.30 17.40 20.11
N GLU A 71 -32.11 16.80 18.94
CA GLU A 71 -31.04 15.83 18.70
C GLU A 71 -29.65 16.47 18.80
N ALA A 72 -29.48 17.68 18.26
CA ALA A 72 -28.25 18.44 18.37
C ALA A 72 -27.93 18.86 19.83
N GLU A 73 -28.95 19.24 20.61
CA GLU A 73 -28.79 19.55 22.04
C GLU A 73 -28.45 18.31 22.89
N CYS A 74 -29.00 17.15 22.53
CA CYS A 74 -28.70 15.88 23.18
C CYS A 74 -27.39 15.23 22.66
N PHE A 75 -26.75 15.82 21.65
CA PHE A 75 -25.57 15.24 21.03
C PHE A 75 -24.36 15.36 21.95
N ASP A 76 -23.92 14.23 22.47
CA ASP A 76 -22.72 14.15 23.30
C ASP A 76 -21.44 14.38 22.48
N VAL A 77 -20.93 15.60 22.53
CA VAL A 77 -19.67 16.04 21.89
C VAL A 77 -18.48 15.20 22.34
N SER A 78 -18.52 14.59 23.54
CA SER A 78 -17.43 13.72 24.03
C SER A 78 -17.30 12.41 23.25
N ARG A 79 -18.32 12.04 22.46
CA ARG A 79 -18.27 10.92 21.50
C ARG A 79 -17.44 11.23 20.26
N LEU A 80 -17.20 12.51 19.96
CA LEU A 80 -16.39 12.90 18.81
C LEU A 80 -14.90 12.64 19.06
N ARG A 81 -14.21 12.12 18.03
CA ARG A 81 -12.74 11.97 18.01
C ARG A 81 -12.15 11.11 19.14
N GLN A 82 -12.92 10.18 19.71
CA GLN A 82 -12.42 9.24 20.75
C GLN A 82 -11.16 8.48 20.30
N LYS A 83 -11.06 8.13 19.01
CA LYS A 83 -9.82 7.66 18.39
C LYS A 83 -9.29 8.74 17.45
N ARG A 84 -8.18 9.38 17.84
CA ARG A 84 -7.56 10.46 17.06
C ARG A 84 -6.60 9.96 15.98
N TYR A 85 -5.97 8.81 16.20
CA TYR A 85 -4.96 8.24 15.30
C TYR A 85 -5.20 6.75 15.09
N SER A 86 -4.90 6.27 13.87
CA SER A 86 -4.89 4.83 13.59
C SER A 86 -3.84 4.12 14.45
N PRO A 87 -3.99 2.82 14.76
CA PRO A 87 -3.00 2.08 15.57
C PRO A 87 -1.57 2.18 15.03
N ARG A 88 -1.40 2.15 13.70
CA ARG A 88 -0.07 2.32 13.06
C ARG A 88 0.50 3.72 13.24
N THR A 89 -0.36 4.73 13.22
CA THR A 89 0.04 6.12 13.49
C THR A 89 0.41 6.28 14.96
N GLN A 90 -0.34 5.63 15.86
CA GLN A 90 -0.06 5.63 17.29
C GLN A 90 1.29 4.96 17.60
N GLU A 91 1.58 3.80 17.01
CA GLU A 91 2.88 3.13 17.19
C GLU A 91 4.07 4.02 16.76
N LYS A 92 3.89 4.83 15.71
CA LYS A 92 4.91 5.81 15.28
C LYS A 92 5.03 6.98 16.26
N LEU A 93 3.92 7.47 16.81
CA LEU A 93 3.91 8.49 17.86
C LEU A 93 4.59 7.98 19.13
N ASP A 94 4.30 6.74 19.55
CA ASP A 94 4.89 6.12 20.73
C ASP A 94 6.40 5.97 20.56
N LYS A 95 6.87 5.55 19.37
CA LYS A 95 8.31 5.57 19.03
C LYS A 95 8.88 6.97 19.15
N ALA A 96 8.22 7.99 18.59
CA ALA A 96 8.66 9.39 18.70
C ALA A 96 8.67 9.89 20.15
N ARG A 97 7.73 9.43 20.99
CA ARG A 97 7.65 9.70 22.43
C ARG A 97 8.81 9.08 23.20
N GLU A 98 9.18 7.82 22.92
CA GLU A 98 10.40 7.20 23.50
C GLU A 98 11.64 8.09 23.23
N TYR A 99 11.74 8.68 22.04
CA TYR A 99 12.82 9.62 21.71
C TYR A 99 12.73 10.93 22.50
N TRP A 100 11.53 11.49 22.66
CA TRP A 100 11.29 12.70 23.44
C TRP A 100 11.65 12.50 24.92
N GLU A 101 11.25 11.41 25.54
CA GLU A 101 11.61 11.09 26.93
C GLU A 101 13.11 10.89 27.11
N CYS A 102 13.76 10.25 26.13
CA CYS A 102 15.21 10.11 26.08
C CYS A 102 15.92 11.45 25.79
N MET A 103 15.22 12.50 25.36
CA MET A 103 15.81 13.84 25.24
C MET A 103 15.73 14.61 26.55
N ILE A 104 14.57 14.56 27.21
CA ILE A 104 14.35 15.18 28.51
C ILE A 104 15.32 14.63 29.56
N ARG A 105 15.45 13.29 29.63
CA ARG A 105 16.27 12.60 30.64
C ARG A 105 17.76 12.97 30.61
N TRP A 106 18.26 13.42 29.47
CA TRP A 106 19.67 13.73 29.28
C TRP A 106 19.98 15.22 29.36
N ASN A 107 19.03 16.06 29.80
CA ASN A 107 19.16 17.52 29.84
C ASN A 107 19.70 18.11 28.52
N ALA A 108 19.38 17.45 27.39
CA ALA A 108 19.73 17.92 26.06
C ALA A 108 18.73 19.01 25.65
N PHE A 109 18.75 20.12 26.39
CA PHE A 109 17.83 21.24 26.23
C PHE A 109 18.00 21.96 24.88
N THR A 110 19.11 21.72 24.18
CA THR A 110 19.30 22.15 22.80
C THR A 110 18.94 21.00 21.85
N GLY A 111 17.74 21.05 21.25
CA GLY A 111 17.29 20.09 20.24
C GLY A 111 18.26 19.87 19.06
N TRP A 112 19.28 20.73 18.93
CA TRP A 112 20.42 20.65 18.03
C TRP A 112 21.28 19.38 18.17
N GLN A 113 21.72 19.03 19.39
CA GLN A 113 22.64 17.89 19.58
C GLN A 113 21.97 16.53 19.31
N THR A 114 20.67 16.44 19.62
CA THR A 114 19.85 15.25 19.41
C THR A 114 19.57 15.00 17.93
N ARG A 115 19.31 16.05 17.14
CA ARG A 115 19.11 15.95 15.68
C ARG A 115 20.39 15.49 14.95
N ARG A 116 21.55 15.99 15.37
CA ARG A 116 22.86 15.48 14.90
C ARG A 116 23.06 14.01 15.25
N ARG A 117 22.83 13.64 16.53
CA ARG A 117 22.93 12.25 16.98
C ARG A 117 22.03 11.31 16.20
N GLN A 118 20.83 11.71 15.79
CA GLN A 118 19.93 10.86 14.99
C GLN A 118 20.43 10.65 13.55
N CYS A 119 21.07 11.66 12.95
CA CYS A 119 21.75 11.49 11.66
C CYS A 119 22.95 10.54 11.80
N ASP A 120 23.63 10.57 12.96
CA ASP A 120 24.84 9.78 13.23
C ASP A 120 24.58 8.39 13.83
N ARG A 121 23.35 8.12 14.30
CA ARG A 121 23.05 6.97 15.15
C ARG A 121 23.25 5.67 14.39
N ARG A 122 24.15 4.82 14.93
CA ARG A 122 24.42 3.45 14.46
C ARG A 122 23.83 2.36 15.35
N TRP A 123 22.97 2.68 16.34
CA TRP A 123 22.41 1.69 17.28
C TRP A 123 20.88 1.81 17.45
N GLY A 124 20.18 0.70 17.28
CA GLY A 124 18.74 0.49 17.44
C GLY A 124 18.43 -0.39 18.66
N LYS A 125 17.16 -0.78 18.82
CA LYS A 125 16.73 -1.67 19.92
C LYS A 125 17.56 -2.97 19.92
N LYS A 126 17.98 -3.44 21.11
CA LYS A 126 18.81 -4.63 21.33
C LYS A 126 20.19 -4.62 20.63
N GLY A 127 20.84 -3.46 20.51
CA GLY A 127 22.20 -3.36 19.94
C GLY A 127 22.29 -3.54 18.41
N ARG A 128 21.15 -3.65 17.70
CA ARG A 128 21.13 -3.75 16.23
C ARG A 128 21.63 -2.46 15.59
N LYS A 129 22.39 -2.52 14.49
CA LYS A 129 22.78 -1.28 13.79
C LYS A 129 21.61 -0.66 13.05
N SER A 130 21.16 0.53 13.46
CA SER A 130 20.19 1.32 12.69
C SER A 130 20.93 2.20 11.69
N PRO A 131 20.51 2.25 10.41
CA PRO A 131 21.07 3.20 9.45
C PRO A 131 20.69 4.63 9.86
N GLY A 132 21.68 5.53 9.89
CA GLY A 132 21.44 6.96 10.08
C GLY A 132 20.59 7.56 8.96
N ILE A 133 20.03 8.74 9.21
CA ILE A 133 19.24 9.48 8.22
C ILE A 133 20.16 9.94 7.09
N LYS A 134 19.78 9.64 5.84
CA LYS A 134 20.56 9.99 4.63
C LYS A 134 19.96 11.10 3.77
N TYR A 135 18.69 11.44 3.99
CA TYR A 135 17.91 12.37 3.17
C TYR A 135 17.30 13.47 4.03
N LYS A 136 17.31 14.71 3.52
CA LYS A 136 16.67 15.86 4.20
C LYS A 136 15.18 15.62 4.47
N SER A 137 14.46 15.07 3.50
CA SER A 137 13.03 14.73 3.61
C SER A 137 12.70 13.75 4.75
N SER A 138 13.63 12.83 5.06
CA SER A 138 13.49 11.91 6.18
C SER A 138 13.69 12.61 7.53
N LEU A 139 14.62 13.58 7.59
CA LEU A 139 14.84 14.42 8.77
C LEU A 139 13.62 15.32 9.04
N GLU A 140 13.05 15.92 8.01
CA GLU A 140 11.82 16.71 8.10
C GLU A 140 10.63 15.87 8.56
N THR A 141 10.50 14.64 8.05
CA THR A 141 9.45 13.72 8.49
C THR A 141 9.60 13.39 9.98
N PHE A 142 10.81 13.08 10.44
CA PHE A 142 11.09 12.87 11.86
C PHE A 142 10.70 14.09 12.70
N TRP A 143 11.00 15.30 12.22
CA TRP A 143 10.61 16.54 12.88
C TRP A 143 9.08 16.69 13.00
N LYS A 144 8.32 16.36 11.96
CA LYS A 144 6.85 16.40 12.01
C LYS A 144 6.31 15.48 13.11
N TRP A 145 6.81 14.25 13.22
CA TRP A 145 6.42 13.33 14.30
C TRP A 145 6.79 13.87 15.68
N TRP A 146 7.97 14.45 15.80
CA TRP A 146 8.40 15.06 17.05
C TRP A 146 7.50 16.22 17.46
N HIS A 147 7.14 17.09 16.52
CA HIS A 147 6.25 18.23 16.78
C HIS A 147 4.85 17.80 17.20
N LEU A 148 4.33 16.70 16.63
CA LEU A 148 3.07 16.10 17.06
C LEU A 148 3.14 15.61 18.52
N VAL A 149 4.23 14.96 18.91
CA VAL A 149 4.45 14.54 20.31
C VAL A 149 4.56 15.75 21.23
N TYR A 150 5.37 16.75 20.85
CA TYR A 150 5.52 17.99 21.61
C TYR A 150 4.16 18.68 21.84
N LYS A 151 3.35 18.81 20.78
CA LYS A 151 2.01 19.41 20.85
C LYS A 151 1.08 18.62 21.77
N ALA A 152 1.22 17.30 21.81
CA ALA A 152 0.43 16.45 22.70
C ALA A 152 0.83 16.61 24.18
N GLU A 153 2.11 16.77 24.48
CA GLU A 153 2.62 16.91 25.86
C GLU A 153 2.45 18.32 26.44
N ILE A 154 2.73 19.36 25.64
CA ILE A 154 2.73 20.75 26.10
C ILE A 154 1.36 21.43 25.89
N GLY A 155 0.44 20.78 25.17
CA GLY A 155 -0.91 21.30 24.88
C GLY A 155 -0.97 22.42 23.84
N GLN A 156 0.16 23.07 23.55
CA GLN A 156 0.30 24.10 22.52
C GLN A 156 1.31 23.71 21.44
N GLY A 157 1.03 24.10 20.20
CA GLY A 157 1.98 23.99 19.10
C GLY A 157 3.08 25.05 19.22
N LEU A 158 4.22 24.81 18.56
CA LEU A 158 5.25 25.84 18.37
C LEU A 158 4.69 27.03 17.55
N SER A 159 5.19 28.23 17.84
CA SER A 159 4.86 29.43 17.05
C SER A 159 5.34 29.31 15.60
N LYS A 160 4.74 30.09 14.69
CA LYS A 160 5.16 30.14 13.28
C LYS A 160 6.65 30.53 13.16
N ASP A 161 7.09 31.56 13.88
CA ASP A 161 8.50 32.01 13.94
C ASP A 161 9.46 30.91 14.44
N THR A 162 9.10 30.22 15.52
CA THR A 162 9.92 29.11 16.04
C THR A 162 10.00 27.95 15.06
N THR A 163 8.93 27.70 14.31
CA THR A 163 8.90 26.66 13.28
C THR A 163 9.85 26.99 12.14
N VAL A 164 9.86 28.24 11.66
CA VAL A 164 10.79 28.72 10.62
C VAL A 164 12.24 28.57 11.08
N LYS A 165 12.57 29.07 12.28
CA LYS A 165 13.91 28.91 12.87
C LYS A 165 14.35 27.45 12.91
N ILE A 166 13.43 26.54 13.21
CA ILE A 166 13.75 25.11 13.25
C ILE A 166 13.99 24.55 11.86
N LEU A 167 13.24 24.97 10.84
CA LEU A 167 13.52 24.59 9.46
C LEU A 167 14.92 25.05 9.02
N ASP A 168 15.36 26.24 9.45
CA ASP A 168 16.74 26.71 9.23
C ASP A 168 17.75 25.79 9.92
N VAL A 169 17.49 25.37 11.16
CA VAL A 169 18.33 24.36 11.85
C VAL A 169 18.37 23.05 11.07
N LEU A 170 17.23 22.59 10.53
CA LEU A 170 17.20 21.36 9.73
C LEU A 170 18.02 21.51 8.44
N ALA A 171 18.02 22.70 7.83
CA ALA A 171 18.85 23.01 6.66
C ALA A 171 20.35 22.98 7.01
N ILE A 172 20.75 23.64 8.10
CA ILE A 172 22.15 23.62 8.60
C ILE A 172 22.61 22.19 8.89
N ILE A 173 21.78 21.39 9.56
CA ILE A 173 22.10 19.98 9.84
C ILE A 173 22.18 19.16 8.55
N ALA A 174 21.29 19.42 7.58
CA ALA A 174 21.33 18.73 6.30
C ALA A 174 22.63 19.01 5.54
N GLU A 175 23.10 20.25 5.55
CA GLU A 175 24.37 20.65 4.93
C GLU A 175 25.57 20.04 5.67
N GLU A 176 25.63 20.19 6.99
CA GLU A 176 26.73 19.67 7.82
C GLU A 176 26.88 18.15 7.69
N LYS A 177 25.75 17.42 7.69
CA LYS A 177 25.73 15.96 7.56
C LYS A 177 25.76 15.48 6.11
N LYS A 178 25.88 16.40 5.14
CA LYS A 178 25.87 16.11 3.71
C LYS A 178 24.70 15.21 3.30
N LEU A 179 23.51 15.52 3.83
CA LEU A 179 22.29 14.79 3.50
C LEU A 179 21.95 15.03 2.04
N ARG A 180 21.43 14.00 1.38
CA ARG A 180 20.96 14.11 0.00
C ARG A 180 19.74 15.03 -0.05
N LEU A 181 19.79 16.01 -0.94
CA LEU A 181 18.65 16.86 -1.29
C LEU A 181 17.73 16.08 -2.24
N GLY A 182 16.42 16.15 -2.00
CA GLY A 182 15.41 15.42 -2.77
C GLY A 182 14.73 14.27 -2.01
N ARG A 183 13.76 13.65 -2.69
CA ARG A 183 13.04 12.48 -2.20
C ARG A 183 13.89 11.24 -2.43
N ARG A 184 13.80 10.27 -1.52
CA ARG A 184 14.35 8.93 -1.76
C ARG A 184 13.68 8.37 -3.04
N PRO A 185 14.45 7.86 -4.02
CA PRO A 185 13.86 7.29 -5.22
C PRO A 185 12.89 6.16 -4.83
N LYS A 186 11.72 6.15 -5.47
CA LYS A 186 10.76 5.06 -5.34
C LYS A 186 11.19 3.98 -6.33
N ALA A 187 11.54 2.81 -5.82
CA ALA A 187 11.75 1.64 -6.64
C ALA A 187 10.39 1.23 -7.22
N THR A 188 10.21 1.48 -8.51
CA THR A 188 9.04 1.04 -9.28
C THR A 188 9.48 -0.13 -10.14
N MET A 189 8.65 -1.18 -10.19
CA MET A 189 8.81 -2.27 -11.16
C MET A 189 7.77 -2.06 -12.26
N TYR A 190 8.23 -2.01 -13.51
CA TYR A 190 7.35 -2.08 -14.68
C TYR A 190 6.89 -3.53 -14.91
N ILE A 191 5.96 -3.74 -15.84
CA ILE A 191 5.39 -5.07 -16.08
C ILE A 191 6.46 -6.05 -16.61
N GLU A 192 7.41 -5.54 -17.40
CA GLU A 192 8.57 -6.28 -17.89
C GLU A 192 9.49 -6.68 -16.73
N ASP A 193 9.70 -5.79 -15.76
CA ASP A 193 10.46 -6.09 -14.54
C ASP A 193 9.74 -7.16 -13.71
N VAL A 194 8.40 -7.10 -13.59
CA VAL A 194 7.62 -8.14 -12.90
C VAL A 194 7.78 -9.49 -13.60
N ALA A 195 7.76 -9.52 -14.94
CA ALA A 195 7.94 -10.73 -15.72
C ALA A 195 9.34 -11.31 -15.51
N GLU A 196 10.37 -10.48 -15.58
CA GLU A 196 11.75 -10.91 -15.41
C GLU A 196 12.02 -11.37 -13.97
N PHE A 197 11.53 -10.62 -12.99
CA PHE A 197 11.56 -11.02 -11.59
C PHE A 197 10.89 -12.38 -11.39
N ALA A 198 9.73 -12.61 -12.01
CA ALA A 198 9.03 -13.88 -11.93
C ALA A 198 9.82 -15.04 -12.55
N ARG A 199 10.43 -14.83 -13.74
CA ARG A 199 11.29 -15.82 -14.40
C ARG A 199 12.50 -16.18 -13.55
N VAL A 200 13.22 -15.18 -13.04
CA VAL A 200 14.39 -15.38 -12.17
C VAL A 200 13.97 -16.10 -10.89
N LEU A 201 12.84 -15.71 -10.27
CA LEU A 201 12.41 -16.32 -9.03
C LEU A 201 12.01 -17.79 -9.18
N LEU A 202 11.48 -18.18 -10.35
CA LEU A 202 11.15 -19.56 -10.68
C LEU A 202 12.39 -20.42 -10.91
N SER A 203 13.41 -19.88 -11.60
CA SER A 203 14.60 -20.63 -12.03
C SER A 203 15.78 -20.57 -11.05
N THR A 204 15.83 -19.54 -10.19
CA THR A 204 17.00 -19.30 -9.35
C THR A 204 17.24 -20.41 -8.31
N THR A 205 18.52 -20.78 -8.19
CA THR A 205 19.06 -21.62 -7.13
C THR A 205 19.76 -20.81 -6.04
N GLU A 206 19.97 -19.51 -6.24
CA GLU A 206 20.65 -18.63 -5.28
C GLU A 206 19.77 -18.27 -4.07
N MET A 207 18.45 -18.30 -4.25
CA MET A 207 17.49 -18.11 -3.18
C MET A 207 16.65 -19.38 -2.96
N THR A 208 16.85 -19.98 -1.79
CA THR A 208 16.08 -21.15 -1.34
C THR A 208 14.81 -20.73 -0.60
N PHE A 209 13.74 -21.48 -0.82
CA PHE A 209 12.51 -21.42 -0.04
C PHE A 209 12.39 -22.72 0.75
N GLU A 210 11.77 -22.67 1.92
CA GLU A 210 11.52 -23.88 2.72
C GLU A 210 10.65 -24.87 1.95
N CYS A 211 9.67 -24.36 1.18
CA CYS A 211 8.87 -25.14 0.27
C CYS A 211 8.46 -24.34 -0.96
N GLY A 212 8.08 -25.04 -2.03
CA GLY A 212 7.61 -24.43 -3.29
C GLY A 212 6.39 -23.53 -3.12
N TRP A 213 5.54 -23.79 -2.12
CA TRP A 213 4.37 -22.97 -1.79
C TRP A 213 4.76 -21.51 -1.50
N LEU A 214 5.79 -21.29 -0.67
CA LEU A 214 6.26 -19.95 -0.34
C LEU A 214 6.78 -19.20 -1.56
N ARG A 215 7.40 -19.90 -2.52
CA ARG A 215 7.87 -19.31 -3.78
C ARG A 215 6.69 -18.88 -4.65
N VAL A 216 5.71 -19.75 -4.82
CA VAL A 216 4.46 -19.49 -5.56
C VAL A 216 3.70 -18.31 -4.96
N GLN A 217 3.61 -18.21 -3.63
CA GLN A 217 2.96 -17.08 -2.96
C GLN A 217 3.63 -15.73 -3.25
N VAL A 218 4.97 -15.67 -3.32
CA VAL A 218 5.67 -14.42 -3.65
C VAL A 218 5.38 -13.98 -5.09
N LEU A 219 5.30 -14.94 -6.03
CA LEU A 219 4.95 -14.68 -7.42
C LEU A 219 3.52 -14.15 -7.55
N LEU A 220 2.56 -14.87 -6.97
CA LEU A 220 1.15 -14.46 -6.95
C LEU A 220 1.00 -13.08 -6.31
N TYR A 221 1.70 -12.82 -5.20
CA TYR A 221 1.68 -11.52 -4.54
C TYR A 221 2.11 -10.39 -5.48
N CYS A 222 3.23 -10.56 -6.19
CA CYS A 222 3.75 -9.53 -7.09
C CYS A 222 2.77 -9.24 -8.23
N GLN A 223 2.13 -10.28 -8.78
CA GLN A 223 1.13 -10.13 -9.84
C GLN A 223 -0.13 -9.43 -9.35
N LEU A 224 -0.69 -9.85 -8.20
CA LEU A 224 -1.86 -9.18 -7.64
C LEU A 224 -1.57 -7.73 -7.25
N ALA A 225 -0.36 -7.44 -6.76
CA ALA A 225 0.09 -6.08 -6.49
C ALA A 225 0.21 -5.24 -7.76
N ALA A 226 0.74 -5.81 -8.86
CA ALA A 226 0.84 -5.12 -10.15
C ALA A 226 -0.54 -4.82 -10.76
N ILE A 227 -1.49 -5.77 -10.66
CA ILE A 227 -2.84 -5.64 -11.24
C ILE A 227 -3.70 -4.66 -10.43
N THR A 228 -3.72 -4.80 -9.10
CA THR A 228 -4.67 -4.07 -8.25
C THR A 228 -4.13 -2.75 -7.70
N GLY A 229 -2.80 -2.55 -7.70
CA GLY A 229 -2.17 -1.42 -6.99
C GLY A 229 -2.44 -1.42 -5.47
N SER A 230 -2.87 -2.55 -4.91
CA SER A 230 -3.26 -2.65 -3.51
C SER A 230 -2.08 -2.51 -2.55
N ARG A 231 -2.32 -1.91 -1.39
CA ARG A 231 -1.29 -1.79 -0.35
C ARG A 231 -0.87 -3.17 0.16
N PRO A 232 0.38 -3.36 0.60
CA PRO A 232 0.85 -4.65 1.07
C PRO A 232 0.01 -5.27 2.18
N GLY A 233 -0.45 -4.43 3.12
CA GLY A 233 -1.32 -4.89 4.20
C GLY A 233 -2.68 -5.38 3.72
N ALA A 234 -3.24 -4.82 2.65
CA ALA A 234 -4.52 -5.28 2.10
C ALA A 234 -4.35 -6.67 1.46
N LEU A 235 -3.31 -6.83 0.63
CA LEU A 235 -3.02 -8.13 0.00
C LEU A 235 -2.65 -9.20 1.02
N LEU A 236 -1.81 -8.91 2.00
CA LEU A 236 -1.45 -9.91 3.02
C LEU A 236 -2.65 -10.33 3.88
N ASN A 237 -3.64 -9.47 4.08
CA ASN A 237 -4.87 -9.80 4.83
C ASN A 237 -5.92 -10.54 3.98
N LEU A 238 -5.66 -10.76 2.70
CA LEU A 238 -6.60 -11.37 1.78
C LEU A 238 -6.99 -12.78 2.25
N ARG A 239 -8.30 -13.03 2.28
CA ARG A 239 -8.92 -14.31 2.63
C ARG A 239 -9.48 -15.00 1.39
N TYR A 240 -9.71 -16.31 1.46
CA TYR A 240 -10.32 -17.03 0.33
C TYR A 240 -11.78 -16.59 0.06
N ARG A 241 -12.50 -16.07 1.07
CA ARG A 241 -13.83 -15.47 0.88
C ARG A 241 -13.82 -14.19 0.03
N ASP A 242 -12.66 -13.54 -0.06
CA ASP A 242 -12.47 -12.32 -0.85
C ASP A 242 -12.21 -12.64 -2.34
N LEU A 243 -12.14 -13.94 -2.67
CA LEU A 243 -11.95 -14.46 -4.02
C LEU A 243 -13.25 -15.09 -4.52
N LEU A 244 -13.70 -14.63 -5.68
CA LEU A 244 -14.82 -15.23 -6.41
C LEU A 244 -14.31 -15.73 -7.77
N LEU A 245 -14.41 -17.04 -7.99
CA LEU A 245 -14.02 -17.67 -9.26
C LEU A 245 -15.26 -18.00 -10.07
N THR A 246 -15.33 -17.53 -11.31
CA THR A 246 -16.50 -17.72 -12.17
C THR A 246 -16.08 -18.11 -13.58
N LEU A 247 -16.71 -19.14 -14.13
CA LEU A 247 -16.64 -19.47 -15.55
C LEU A 247 -17.72 -18.70 -16.30
N ILE A 248 -17.33 -17.94 -17.31
CA ILE A 248 -18.25 -17.18 -18.16
C ILE A 248 -18.32 -17.85 -19.52
N ARG A 249 -19.54 -18.08 -20.02
CA ARG A 249 -19.78 -18.71 -21.31
C ARG A 249 -19.27 -17.78 -22.42
N ASP A 250 -18.51 -18.33 -23.36
CA ASP A 250 -18.04 -17.54 -24.51
C ASP A 250 -19.21 -17.29 -25.47
N PRO A 251 -19.52 -16.01 -25.80
CA PRO A 251 -20.61 -15.68 -26.72
C PRO A 251 -20.40 -16.26 -28.13
N GLU A 252 -19.16 -16.53 -28.53
CA GLU A 252 -18.82 -17.09 -29.85
C GLU A 252 -18.84 -18.63 -29.88
N GLY A 253 -19.28 -19.28 -28.80
CA GLY A 253 -19.42 -20.75 -28.74
C GLY A 253 -18.12 -21.50 -28.43
N GLY A 254 -17.11 -20.79 -27.89
CA GLY A 254 -15.84 -21.36 -27.45
C GLY A 254 -15.84 -21.92 -26.03
N ARG A 255 -14.63 -22.24 -25.53
CA ARG A 255 -14.44 -22.66 -24.13
C ARG A 255 -14.87 -21.55 -23.17
N PRO A 256 -15.51 -21.86 -22.02
CA PRO A 256 -15.76 -20.86 -21.00
C PRO A 256 -14.47 -20.18 -20.55
N ARG A 257 -14.55 -18.87 -20.27
CA ARG A 257 -13.42 -18.07 -19.79
C ARG A 257 -13.47 -17.99 -18.28
N LEU A 258 -12.36 -18.26 -17.63
CA LEU A 258 -12.25 -18.11 -16.18
C LEU A 258 -12.04 -16.64 -15.81
N PHE A 259 -12.77 -16.18 -14.81
CA PHE A 259 -12.57 -14.89 -14.16
C PHE A 259 -12.30 -15.11 -12.68
N VAL A 260 -11.29 -14.40 -12.17
CA VAL A 260 -11.05 -14.26 -10.74
C VAL A 260 -11.42 -12.84 -10.34
N TYR A 261 -12.48 -12.71 -9.56
CA TYR A 261 -12.86 -11.46 -8.93
C TYR A 261 -12.20 -11.39 -7.55
N LEU A 262 -11.46 -10.31 -7.32
CA LEU A 262 -10.69 -10.09 -6.11
C LEU A 262 -11.24 -8.85 -5.39
N THR A 263 -11.72 -9.03 -4.16
CA THR A 263 -12.36 -7.96 -3.38
C THR A 263 -11.60 -7.77 -2.05
N PRO A 264 -10.40 -7.16 -2.06
CA PRO A 264 -9.58 -7.07 -0.86
C PRO A 264 -10.22 -6.10 0.15
N GLU A 265 -10.37 -6.55 1.39
CA GLU A 265 -10.83 -5.67 2.46
C GLU A 265 -9.86 -4.48 2.67
N PHE A 266 -10.41 -3.27 2.71
CA PHE A 266 -9.61 -2.06 2.88
C PHE A 266 -9.03 -1.97 4.29
N THR A 267 -7.72 -2.14 4.42
CA THR A 267 -7.03 -1.94 5.72
C THR A 267 -7.07 -0.51 6.30
N LYS A 268 -7.63 0.47 5.57
CA LYS A 268 -7.80 1.85 6.02
C LYS A 268 -9.25 2.12 6.46
N THR A 269 -9.78 1.33 7.39
CA THR A 269 -11.12 1.53 7.98
C THR A 269 -11.16 2.59 9.11
N PHE A 270 -10.05 3.28 9.38
CA PHE A 270 -9.92 4.13 10.56
C PHE A 270 -10.94 5.28 10.63
N LEU A 271 -11.35 5.82 9.48
CA LEU A 271 -12.28 6.96 9.40
C LEU A 271 -13.70 6.54 9.02
N GLY A 272 -14.00 5.23 9.08
CA GLY A 272 -15.23 4.64 8.61
C GLY A 272 -14.98 3.48 7.67
N GLU A 273 -16.04 2.71 7.41
CA GLU A 273 -16.04 1.66 6.41
C GLU A 273 -15.99 2.30 5.02
N LYS A 274 -15.20 1.68 4.15
CA LYS A 274 -15.15 2.03 2.74
C LYS A 274 -15.62 0.83 1.96
N GLU A 275 -16.53 1.04 1.02
CA GLU A 275 -16.96 -0.01 0.11
C GLU A 275 -15.73 -0.66 -0.55
N PRO A 276 -15.62 -1.99 -0.52
CA PRO A 276 -14.48 -2.68 -1.10
C PRO A 276 -14.52 -2.62 -2.63
N ASN A 277 -13.36 -2.41 -3.25
CA ASN A 277 -13.27 -2.45 -4.71
C ASN A 277 -13.12 -3.89 -5.18
N THR A 278 -13.97 -4.34 -6.10
CA THR A 278 -13.81 -5.63 -6.77
C THR A 278 -13.00 -5.46 -8.05
N PHE A 279 -11.92 -6.23 -8.17
CA PHE A 279 -11.05 -6.26 -9.35
C PHE A 279 -11.34 -7.53 -10.17
N PRO A 280 -11.95 -7.42 -11.37
CA PRO A 280 -12.09 -8.54 -12.28
C PRO A 280 -10.74 -8.84 -12.96
N ILE A 281 -10.24 -10.05 -12.79
CA ILE A 281 -9.01 -10.51 -13.42
C ILE A 281 -9.38 -11.57 -14.46
N PRO A 282 -9.35 -11.22 -15.76
CA PRO A 282 -9.62 -12.18 -16.82
C PRO A 282 -8.45 -13.16 -16.96
N GLU A 283 -8.74 -14.38 -17.39
CA GLU A 283 -7.72 -15.38 -17.66
C GLU A 283 -6.71 -14.88 -18.70
N ILE A 284 -5.42 -14.89 -18.33
CA ILE A 284 -4.33 -14.50 -19.24
C ILE A 284 -3.94 -15.72 -20.06
N ILE A 285 -4.38 -15.73 -21.33
CA ILE A 285 -4.23 -16.86 -22.26
C ILE A 285 -3.25 -16.59 -23.41
N PHE A 286 -2.83 -15.34 -23.59
CA PHE A 286 -1.98 -14.91 -24.72
C PHE A 286 -0.49 -14.83 -24.39
N ASP A 287 -0.10 -14.91 -23.10
CA ASP A 287 1.30 -15.02 -22.70
C ASP A 287 1.74 -16.49 -22.80
N PRO A 288 2.60 -16.88 -23.76
CA PRO A 288 3.01 -18.28 -23.93
C PRO A 288 3.79 -18.81 -22.73
N SER A 289 4.41 -17.92 -21.94
CA SER A 289 5.15 -18.31 -20.74
C SER A 289 4.26 -18.49 -19.51
N LEU A 290 3.05 -17.93 -19.55
CA LEU A 290 2.10 -17.82 -18.43
C LEU A 290 2.73 -17.26 -17.13
N VAL A 291 3.91 -16.64 -17.22
CA VAL A 291 4.70 -16.23 -16.06
C VAL A 291 4.06 -15.07 -15.32
N LEU A 292 3.22 -14.31 -16.02
CA LEU A 292 2.42 -13.22 -15.47
C LEU A 292 0.98 -13.63 -15.15
N SER A 293 0.60 -14.90 -15.34
CA SER A 293 -0.77 -15.34 -15.12
C SER A 293 -1.06 -15.61 -13.64
N PRO A 294 -1.81 -14.74 -12.93
CA PRO A 294 -2.17 -15.01 -11.53
C PRO A 294 -3.04 -16.25 -11.39
N HIS A 295 -3.77 -16.63 -12.45
CA HIS A 295 -4.60 -17.83 -12.51
C HIS A 295 -3.76 -19.09 -12.30
N VAL A 296 -2.60 -19.19 -12.95
CA VAL A 296 -1.73 -20.38 -12.83
C VAL A 296 -1.27 -20.58 -11.39
N PHE A 297 -0.80 -19.52 -10.75
CA PHE A 297 -0.30 -19.60 -9.37
C PHE A 297 -1.44 -19.81 -8.36
N LEU A 298 -2.54 -19.09 -8.51
CA LEU A 298 -3.70 -19.21 -7.61
C LEU A 298 -4.37 -20.58 -7.73
N LEU A 299 -4.66 -21.04 -8.96
CA LEU A 299 -5.29 -22.35 -9.17
C LEU A 299 -4.39 -23.48 -8.69
N GLY A 300 -3.08 -23.40 -8.94
CA GLY A 300 -2.12 -24.39 -8.43
C GLY A 300 -2.17 -24.49 -6.90
N MET A 301 -2.31 -23.36 -6.19
CA MET A 301 -2.50 -23.34 -4.75
C MET A 301 -3.85 -23.95 -4.33
N LEU A 302 -4.95 -23.57 -5.00
CA LEU A 302 -6.30 -24.06 -4.72
C LEU A 302 -6.43 -25.58 -4.93
N PHE A 303 -5.87 -26.12 -6.01
CA PHE A 303 -5.84 -27.55 -6.27
C PHE A 303 -5.03 -28.30 -5.21
N ARG A 304 -3.87 -27.76 -4.83
CA ARG A 304 -3.00 -28.38 -3.81
C ARG A 304 -3.69 -28.53 -2.45
N ILE A 305 -4.51 -27.56 -2.06
CA ILE A 305 -5.28 -27.63 -0.80
C ILE A 305 -6.68 -28.23 -0.98
N LYS A 306 -7.03 -28.71 -2.18
CA LYS A 306 -8.36 -29.24 -2.53
C LYS A 306 -9.47 -28.27 -2.11
N ALA A 307 -9.32 -27.01 -2.51
CA ALA A 307 -10.10 -25.87 -2.07
C ALA A 307 -11.56 -25.90 -2.55
N PHE A 308 -11.84 -26.54 -3.68
CA PHE A 308 -13.13 -26.47 -4.35
C PHE A 308 -14.15 -27.43 -3.74
N LYS A 309 -15.41 -26.99 -3.71
CA LYS A 309 -16.55 -27.86 -3.40
C LYS A 309 -16.89 -28.70 -4.63
N SER A 310 -17.30 -29.95 -4.39
CA SER A 310 -17.94 -30.73 -5.45
C SER A 310 -19.31 -30.13 -5.75
N PHE A 311 -19.60 -29.87 -7.02
CA PHE A 311 -20.87 -29.32 -7.50
C PHE A 311 -21.80 -30.41 -8.07
N SER A 312 -21.35 -31.66 -8.17
CA SER A 312 -22.16 -32.77 -8.66
C SER A 312 -21.81 -34.07 -7.93
N THR A 313 -22.83 -34.83 -7.57
CA THR A 313 -22.68 -36.16 -6.94
C THR A 313 -21.96 -37.15 -7.86
N ASN A 314 -22.04 -36.96 -9.18
CA ASN A 314 -21.46 -37.83 -10.21
C ASN A 314 -20.48 -37.10 -11.15
N GLY A 315 -20.18 -35.83 -10.89
CA GLY A 315 -19.30 -35.01 -11.74
C GLY A 315 -17.84 -35.11 -11.34
N PRO A 316 -16.92 -34.63 -12.20
CA PRO A 316 -15.50 -34.60 -11.87
C PRO A 316 -15.25 -33.69 -10.66
N VAL A 317 -14.40 -34.15 -9.75
CA VAL A 317 -13.91 -33.31 -8.65
C VAL A 317 -13.00 -32.24 -9.25
N LEU A 318 -13.15 -30.99 -8.82
CA LEU A 318 -12.33 -29.88 -9.30
C LEU A 318 -10.96 -29.87 -8.59
N ASP A 319 -10.17 -30.92 -8.80
CA ASP A 319 -8.89 -31.15 -8.13
C ASP A 319 -7.67 -30.95 -9.03
N CYS A 320 -7.87 -30.80 -10.35
CA CYS A 320 -6.81 -30.53 -11.31
C CYS A 320 -7.26 -29.58 -12.44
N PRO A 321 -6.29 -29.00 -13.18
CA PRO A 321 -6.59 -28.11 -14.31
C PRO A 321 -7.44 -28.78 -15.39
N GLU A 322 -7.16 -30.04 -15.74
CA GLU A 322 -7.89 -30.77 -16.78
C GLU A 322 -9.37 -30.89 -16.44
N ASN A 323 -9.68 -31.21 -15.17
CA ASN A 323 -11.06 -31.27 -14.69
C ASN A 323 -11.71 -29.88 -14.72
N LEU A 324 -10.98 -28.82 -14.37
CA LEU A 324 -11.48 -27.45 -14.44
C LEU A 324 -11.85 -27.03 -15.86
N TYR A 325 -10.97 -27.27 -16.83
CA TYR A 325 -11.20 -26.86 -18.22
C TYR A 325 -12.15 -27.81 -18.97
N ALA A 326 -12.40 -29.01 -18.46
CA ALA A 326 -13.46 -29.89 -18.96
C ALA A 326 -14.85 -29.48 -18.48
N VAL A 327 -14.94 -28.69 -17.39
CA VAL A 327 -16.22 -28.21 -16.86
C VAL A 327 -16.77 -27.08 -17.74
N GLY A 328 -17.93 -27.34 -18.33
CA GLY A 328 -18.72 -26.32 -19.02
C GLY A 328 -19.57 -25.48 -18.07
N VAL A 329 -20.10 -24.37 -18.58
CA VAL A 329 -21.19 -23.64 -17.91
C VAL A 329 -22.48 -24.41 -18.11
N LEU A 330 -23.22 -24.69 -17.02
CA LEU A 330 -24.48 -25.43 -17.08
C LEU A 330 -25.47 -24.83 -18.10
N GLY A 331 -26.26 -25.69 -18.73
CA GLY A 331 -27.24 -25.28 -19.74
C GLY A 331 -28.23 -24.25 -19.18
N GLY A 332 -28.45 -23.16 -19.92
CA GLY A 332 -29.33 -22.06 -19.51
C GLY A 332 -28.65 -20.98 -18.64
N LEU A 333 -27.42 -21.19 -18.19
CA LEU A 333 -26.64 -20.17 -17.47
C LEU A 333 -25.62 -19.48 -18.40
N GLY A 334 -25.47 -18.16 -18.24
CA GLY A 334 -24.41 -17.37 -18.87
C GLY A 334 -23.08 -17.45 -18.12
N GLN A 335 -23.13 -17.77 -16.82
CA GLN A 335 -21.96 -17.91 -15.95
C GLN A 335 -22.17 -18.99 -14.89
N GLN A 336 -21.08 -19.58 -14.41
CA GLN A 336 -21.06 -20.60 -13.38
C GLN A 336 -20.01 -20.26 -12.32
N GLU A 337 -20.46 -20.04 -11.09
CA GLU A 337 -19.57 -19.84 -9.95
C GLU A 337 -18.90 -21.16 -9.53
N LEU A 338 -17.60 -21.09 -9.26
CA LEU A 338 -16.78 -22.19 -8.72
C LEU A 338 -16.60 -22.01 -7.22
N LYS A 339 -17.48 -22.67 -6.44
CA LYS A 339 -17.53 -22.48 -4.99
C LYS A 339 -16.33 -23.11 -4.28
N LEU A 340 -15.74 -22.36 -3.36
CA LEU A 340 -14.73 -22.82 -2.42
C LEU A 340 -15.38 -23.46 -1.18
N LYS A 341 -14.66 -24.34 -0.48
CA LYS A 341 -15.12 -24.98 0.75
C LYS A 341 -15.24 -23.98 1.90
N ASP A 342 -16.28 -24.12 2.72
CA ASP A 342 -16.55 -23.18 3.81
C ASP A 342 -15.41 -23.15 4.85
N GLU A 343 -14.72 -24.28 5.03
CA GLU A 343 -13.60 -24.45 5.95
C GLU A 343 -12.38 -23.56 5.61
N ILE A 344 -12.21 -23.18 4.34
CA ILE A 344 -11.08 -22.36 3.90
C ILE A 344 -11.41 -20.88 3.74
N LEU A 345 -12.70 -20.51 3.69
CA LEU A 345 -13.13 -19.13 3.35
C LEU A 345 -12.50 -18.07 4.25
N ASN A 346 -12.39 -18.36 5.55
CA ASN A 346 -11.79 -17.45 6.53
C ASN A 346 -10.27 -17.57 6.66
N GLN A 347 -9.63 -18.43 5.87
CA GLN A 347 -8.18 -18.63 5.91
C GLN A 347 -7.45 -17.64 4.99
N PHE A 348 -6.17 -17.40 5.26
CA PHE A 348 -5.35 -16.47 4.48
C PHE A 348 -4.96 -17.08 3.13
N VAL A 349 -5.03 -16.28 2.06
CA VAL A 349 -4.43 -16.62 0.76
C VAL A 349 -2.91 -16.61 0.85
N PHE A 350 -2.34 -15.62 1.54
CA PHE A 350 -0.92 -15.51 1.81
C PHE A 350 -0.62 -15.95 3.24
N CYS A 351 -0.16 -17.17 3.40
CA CYS A 351 0.01 -17.83 4.68
C CYS A 351 1.46 -18.31 4.93
N GLN A 352 1.74 -18.69 6.17
CA GLN A 352 3.04 -19.27 6.54
C GLN A 352 3.12 -20.76 6.16
N ALA A 353 4.36 -21.25 6.10
CA ALA A 353 4.65 -22.68 6.10
C ALA A 353 5.45 -22.97 7.37
N VAL A 354 5.04 -24.00 8.12
CA VAL A 354 5.65 -24.39 9.38
C VAL A 354 6.39 -25.71 9.16
N CYS A 355 7.66 -25.77 9.55
CA CYS A 355 8.42 -27.01 9.55
C CYS A 355 7.95 -27.91 10.69
N GLU A 356 7.59 -29.14 10.35
CA GLU A 356 7.20 -30.20 11.28
C GLU A 356 8.18 -31.37 11.16
N ALA A 357 8.10 -32.35 12.08
CA ALA A 357 9.08 -33.43 12.16
C ALA A 357 9.13 -34.31 10.88
N ASP A 358 8.03 -34.36 10.13
CA ASP A 358 7.81 -35.16 8.93
C ASP A 358 7.79 -34.33 7.62
N GLY A 359 8.02 -33.02 7.70
CA GLY A 359 8.07 -32.15 6.53
C GLY A 359 7.65 -30.72 6.83
N PHE A 360 6.70 -30.21 6.05
CA PHE A 360 6.15 -28.88 6.25
C PHE A 360 4.63 -28.91 6.16
N ARG A 361 3.98 -28.10 6.98
CA ARG A 361 2.56 -27.84 6.96
C ARG A 361 2.29 -26.43 6.43
N ILE A 362 1.34 -26.31 5.52
CA ILE A 362 0.84 -25.01 5.07
C ILE A 362 -0.15 -24.52 6.13
N ALA A 363 0.24 -23.51 6.89
CA ALA A 363 -0.56 -22.95 7.98
C ALA A 363 -1.44 -21.82 7.45
N LEU A 364 -2.56 -22.18 6.80
CA LEU A 364 -3.50 -21.22 6.19
C LEU A 364 -4.10 -20.24 7.22
N GLU A 365 -4.10 -20.62 8.50
CA GLU A 365 -4.54 -19.83 9.64
C GLU A 365 -3.55 -18.73 10.05
N GLU A 366 -2.29 -18.85 9.64
CA GLU A 366 -1.23 -17.90 9.96
C GLU A 366 -0.88 -17.02 8.77
N GLN A 367 -1.07 -15.71 8.92
CA GLN A 367 -0.72 -14.74 7.90
C GLN A 367 0.78 -14.74 7.57
N LEU A 368 1.11 -14.66 6.29
CA LEU A 368 2.48 -14.44 5.84
C LEU A 368 3.02 -13.10 6.36
N THR A 369 4.19 -13.12 6.97
CA THR A 369 4.74 -11.90 7.56
C THR A 369 5.25 -10.91 6.50
N ASP A 370 4.97 -9.62 6.74
CA ASP A 370 5.50 -8.53 5.93
C ASP A 370 7.03 -8.51 5.89
N GLY A 371 7.69 -8.92 6.99
CA GLY A 371 9.14 -9.06 7.07
C GLY A 371 9.68 -10.13 6.10
N PHE A 372 9.03 -11.29 6.03
CA PHE A 372 9.37 -12.35 5.07
C PHE A 372 9.25 -11.82 3.63
N LEU A 373 8.11 -11.22 3.29
CA LEU A 373 7.86 -10.72 1.94
C LEU A 373 8.89 -9.65 1.52
N ARG A 374 9.16 -8.65 2.39
CA ARG A 374 10.19 -7.64 2.13
C ARG A 374 11.56 -8.25 1.87
N TYR A 375 11.94 -9.24 2.67
CA TYR A 375 13.23 -9.91 2.51
C TYR A 375 13.29 -10.66 1.17
N ARG A 376 12.26 -11.44 0.83
CA ARG A 376 12.21 -12.21 -0.42
C ARG A 376 12.20 -11.31 -1.65
N MET A 377 11.39 -10.26 -1.66
CA MET A 377 11.36 -9.29 -2.76
C MET A 377 12.71 -8.61 -2.92
N ARG A 378 13.32 -8.16 -1.82
CA ARG A 378 14.66 -7.56 -1.87
C ARG A 378 15.71 -8.51 -2.44
N ARG A 379 15.78 -9.75 -1.94
CA ARG A 379 16.77 -10.74 -2.40
C ARG A 379 16.51 -11.15 -3.84
N GLY A 380 15.26 -11.35 -4.23
CA GLY A 380 14.89 -11.59 -5.62
C GLY A 380 15.37 -10.46 -6.53
N GLY A 381 15.15 -9.20 -6.15
CA GLY A 381 15.60 -8.05 -6.93
C GLY A 381 17.12 -7.93 -7.03
N GLU A 382 17.83 -8.25 -5.94
CA GLU A 382 19.30 -8.34 -5.93
C GLU A 382 19.81 -9.39 -6.94
N ILE A 383 19.16 -10.56 -7.02
CA ILE A 383 19.53 -11.66 -7.94
C ILE A 383 19.16 -11.30 -9.38
N THR A 384 17.99 -10.71 -9.61
CA THR A 384 17.57 -10.23 -10.94
C THR A 384 18.48 -9.11 -11.45
N GLY A 385 19.21 -8.42 -10.57
CA GLY A 385 20.12 -7.34 -10.94
C GLY A 385 19.44 -5.97 -11.01
N PHE A 386 18.32 -5.79 -10.32
CA PHE A 386 17.67 -4.48 -10.24
C PHE A 386 18.52 -3.47 -9.48
N GLU A 387 18.69 -2.28 -10.05
CA GLU A 387 19.49 -1.21 -9.46
C GLU A 387 18.92 -0.75 -8.10
N GLN A 388 17.59 -0.74 -7.99
CA GLN A 388 16.90 -0.31 -6.78
C GLN A 388 16.41 -1.49 -5.95
N VAL A 389 16.41 -1.31 -4.62
CA VAL A 389 15.92 -2.33 -3.69
C VAL A 389 14.43 -2.57 -3.89
N THR A 390 14.09 -3.75 -4.41
CA THR A 390 12.72 -4.22 -4.56
C THR A 390 12.04 -4.40 -3.21
N LYS A 391 10.81 -3.90 -3.09
CA LYS A 391 10.02 -3.94 -1.86
C LYS A 391 8.53 -4.00 -2.20
N PRO A 392 7.71 -4.55 -1.30
CA PRO A 392 6.26 -4.49 -1.43
C PRO A 392 5.82 -3.03 -1.21
N TYR A 393 5.66 -2.30 -2.33
CA TYR A 393 5.30 -0.88 -2.44
C TYR A 393 6.24 0.14 -1.76
#